data_AF-A0A3B1DRB9-F1
#
_entry.id   AF-A0A3B1DRB9-F1
#
_cell.length_a   1.000
_cell.length_b   1.000
_cell.length_c   1.000
_cell.angle_alpha   90.00
_cell.angle_beta   90.00
_cell.angle_gamma   90.00
#
_symmetry.space_group_name_H-M   'P 1'
#
loop_
_entity.id
_entity.type
_entity.pdbx_description
1 polymer ?
#
loop_
_entity_poly.entity_id
_entity_poly.type
_entity_poly.pdbx_seq_one_letter_code
_entity_poly.pdbx_strand_id
1 'polypeptide(L)'
;MAKIKLDLHDIFNKGKKIDTELNRIINEAVDKGIQLIEIIPGKGSGQLKKHVLRFLEQKHIRKLYHRIDKDSKNWGRLFIHFRK
;
A
#
# COMPACT_ATOMS: atom_id res chain seq x y z
N MET A 1 -0.91 18.03 4.09
CA MET A 1 -0.09 16.80 3.99
C MET A 1 -0.42 16.14 2.66
N ALA A 2 0.55 15.96 1.77
CA ALA A 2 0.30 15.29 0.49
C ALA A 2 -0.02 13.81 0.74
N LYS A 3 -1.04 13.29 0.05
CA LYS A 3 -1.44 11.88 0.09
C LYS A 3 -1.66 11.39 -1.34
N ILE A 4 -1.18 10.19 -1.63
CA ILE A 4 -1.50 9.49 -2.88
C ILE A 4 -2.29 8.22 -2.60
N LYS A 5 -3.13 7.84 -3.56
CA LYS A 5 -4.07 6.73 -3.42
C LYS A 5 -3.77 5.67 -4.47
N LEU A 6 -3.72 4.40 -4.06
CA LEU A 6 -3.69 3.24 -4.95
C LEU A 6 -4.97 2.43 -4.77
N ASP A 7 -5.74 2.29 -5.85
CA ASP A 7 -6.89 1.40 -5.89
C ASP A 7 -6.50 0.09 -6.58
N LEU A 8 -6.71 -1.04 -5.89
CA LEU A 8 -6.32 -2.36 -6.40
C LEU A 8 -7.52 -3.19 -6.87
N HIS A 9 -8.75 -2.65 -6.80
CA HIS A 9 -9.96 -3.41 -7.15
C HIS A 9 -9.94 -3.91 -8.59
N ASP A 10 -9.49 -3.11 -9.55
CA ASP A 10 -9.49 -3.49 -10.98
C ASP A 10 -8.45 -4.55 -11.34
N ILE A 11 -7.45 -4.77 -10.47
CA ILE A 11 -6.34 -5.67 -10.72
C ILE A 11 -6.23 -6.77 -9.66
N PHE A 12 -7.31 -7.01 -8.91
CA PHE A 12 -7.32 -7.91 -7.76
C PHE A 12 -6.87 -9.35 -8.07
N ASN A 13 -7.07 -9.82 -9.30
CA ASN A 13 -6.69 -11.14 -9.78
C ASN A 13 -5.34 -11.16 -10.54
N LYS A 14 -4.67 -10.00 -10.68
CA LYS A 14 -3.42 -9.85 -11.42
C LYS A 14 -2.25 -9.65 -10.44
N GLY A 15 -1.86 -10.72 -9.75
CA GLY A 15 -0.81 -10.69 -8.71
C GLY A 15 0.47 -9.93 -9.10
N LYS A 16 1.04 -10.22 -10.28
CA LYS A 16 2.23 -9.49 -10.78
C LYS A 16 1.98 -8.00 -10.94
N LYS A 17 0.80 -7.61 -11.44
CA LYS A 17 0.44 -6.20 -11.66
C LYS A 17 0.24 -5.47 -10.32
N ILE A 18 -0.31 -6.16 -9.32
CA ILE A 18 -0.41 -5.64 -7.95
C ILE A 18 0.98 -5.29 -7.41
N ASP A 19 1.94 -6.21 -7.52
CA ASP A 19 3.31 -5.97 -7.04
C ASP A 19 4.01 -4.83 -7.80
N THR A 20 3.76 -4.70 -9.11
CA THR A 20 4.28 -3.59 -9.91
C THR A 20 3.70 -2.24 -9.46
N GLU A 21 2.39 -2.14 -9.27
CA GLU A 21 1.75 -0.89 -8.82
C GLU A 21 2.14 -0.52 -7.38
N LEU A 22 2.29 -1.51 -6.50
CA LEU A 22 2.77 -1.29 -5.14
C LEU A 22 4.20 -0.74 -5.13
N ASN A 23 5.11 -1.32 -5.92
CA ASN A 23 6.46 -0.78 -6.09
C ASN A 23 6.43 0.65 -6.64
N ARG A 24 5.66 0.87 -7.71
CA ARG A 24 5.55 2.17 -8.38
C ARG A 24 5.12 3.26 -7.39
N ILE A 25 4.06 3.04 -6.63
CA ILE A 25 3.52 4.07 -5.75
C ILE A 25 4.41 4.33 -4.53
N ILE A 26 5.11 3.31 -4.03
CA ILE A 26 6.06 3.48 -2.92
C ILE A 26 7.27 4.29 -3.37
N ASN A 27 7.86 3.95 -4.53
CA ASN A 27 8.97 4.71 -5.08
C ASN A 27 8.55 6.15 -5.39
N GLU A 28 7.38 6.34 -6.00
CA GLU A 28 6.84 7.68 -6.25
C GLU A 28 6.68 8.49 -4.95
N ALA A 29 6.23 7.87 -3.86
CA ALA A 29 6.13 8.55 -2.58
C ALA A 29 7.49 8.93 -2.00
N VAL A 30 8.48 8.05 -2.10
CA VAL A 30 9.86 8.33 -1.66
C VAL A 30 10.46 9.48 -2.48
N ASP A 31 10.38 9.39 -3.80
CA ASP A 31 10.96 10.36 -4.73
C ASP A 31 10.34 11.76 -4.57
N LYS A 32 9.02 11.81 -4.33
CA LYS A 32 8.28 13.07 -4.16
C LYS A 32 8.19 13.53 -2.71
N GLY A 33 8.76 12.81 -1.74
CA GLY A 33 8.67 13.14 -0.31
C GLY A 33 7.24 13.11 0.24
N ILE A 34 6.39 12.22 -0.27
CA ILE A 34 4.99 12.09 0.14
C ILE A 34 4.91 11.29 1.44
N GLN A 35 4.23 11.86 2.42
CA GLN A 35 4.24 11.33 3.79
C GLN A 35 3.24 10.19 4.01
N LEU A 36 2.23 10.06 3.14
CA LEU A 36 1.13 9.12 3.31
C LEU A 36 0.68 8.51 1.99
N ILE A 37 0.59 7.18 1.96
CA ILE A 37 -0.08 6.43 0.89
C ILE A 37 -1.35 5.79 1.46
N GLU A 38 -2.46 5.92 0.74
CA GLU A 38 -3.68 5.14 0.98
C GLU A 38 -3.76 4.01 -0.05
N ILE A 39 -3.80 2.77 0.42
CA ILE A 39 -4.02 1.59 -0.43
C ILE A 39 -5.42 1.05 -0.18
N ILE A 40 -6.17 0.82 -1.25
CA ILE A 40 -7.51 0.24 -1.22
C ILE A 40 -7.47 -1.18 -1.81
N PRO A 41 -7.17 -2.20 -0.98
CA PRO A 41 -7.31 -3.60 -1.38
C PRO A 41 -8.78 -4.07 -1.37
N GLY A 42 -9.69 -3.36 -0.71
CA GLY A 42 -11.11 -3.72 -0.63
C GLY A 42 -11.49 -4.64 0.52
N LYS A 43 -12.81 -4.89 0.63
CA LYS A 43 -13.48 -5.58 1.74
C LYS A 43 -13.84 -7.05 1.45
N GLY A 44 -13.29 -7.65 0.39
CA GLY A 44 -13.61 -9.02 0.02
C GLY A 44 -13.10 -10.08 1.02
N SER A 45 -12.73 -11.26 0.51
CA SER A 45 -12.17 -12.38 1.30
C SER A 45 -10.89 -12.07 2.10
N GLY A 46 -10.33 -10.87 1.98
CA GLY A 46 -9.09 -10.43 2.62
C GLY A 46 -7.83 -10.97 1.97
N GLN A 47 -7.92 -11.78 0.91
CA GLN A 47 -6.76 -12.31 0.19
C GLN A 47 -5.89 -11.20 -0.40
N LEU A 48 -6.49 -10.21 -1.06
CA LEU A 48 -5.76 -9.07 -1.62
C LEU A 48 -5.07 -8.25 -0.51
N LYS A 49 -5.74 -8.04 0.63
CA LYS A 49 -5.13 -7.37 1.79
C LYS A 49 -3.94 -8.17 2.35
N LYS A 50 -4.03 -9.50 2.42
CA LYS A 50 -2.92 -10.37 2.84
C LYS A 50 -1.74 -10.29 1.86
N HIS A 51 -2.02 -10.25 0.55
CA HIS A 51 -0.99 -10.06 -0.48
C HIS A 51 -0.26 -8.73 -0.27
N VAL A 52 -1.00 -7.63 -0.16
CA VAL A 52 -0.42 -6.29 0.09
C VAL A 52 0.44 -6.28 1.34
N LEU A 53 -0.04 -6.84 2.46
CA LEU A 53 0.74 -6.89 3.70
C LEU A 53 2.05 -7.68 3.53
N ARG A 54 2.01 -8.86 2.88
CA ARG A 54 3.22 -9.65 2.59
C ARG A 54 4.21 -8.90 1.71
N PHE A 55 3.71 -8.14 0.74
CA PHE A 55 4.55 -7.29 -0.10
C PHE A 55 5.27 -6.23 0.73
N LEU A 56 4.56 -5.55 1.63
CA LEU A 56 5.13 -4.50 2.49
C LEU A 56 6.15 -5.03 3.50
N GLU A 57 6.01 -6.29 3.92
CA GLU A 57 6.95 -6.97 4.83
C GLU A 57 8.30 -7.30 4.17
N GLN A 58 8.43 -7.21 2.85
CA GLN A 58 9.70 -7.44 2.16
C GLN A 58 10.78 -6.48 2.66
N LYS A 59 11.97 -7.01 3.00
CA LYS A 59 13.04 -6.24 3.69
C LYS A 59 13.42 -4.93 2.99
N HIS A 60 13.41 -4.88 1.67
CA HIS A 60 13.76 -3.67 0.90
C HIS A 60 12.63 -2.64 0.92
N ILE A 61 11.36 -3.06 0.95
CA ILE A 61 10.20 -2.19 1.06
C ILE A 61 10.01 -1.69 2.48
N ARG A 62 10.14 -2.57 3.49
CA ARG A 62 9.95 -2.25 4.91
C ARG A 62 10.82 -1.09 5.40
N LYS A 63 12.02 -0.94 4.81
CA LYS A 63 12.99 0.12 5.12
C LYS A 63 12.55 1.50 4.59
N LEU A 64 11.67 1.56 3.60
CA LEU A 64 11.25 2.80 2.95
C LEU A 64 10.18 3.57 3.75
N TYR A 65 9.46 2.89 4.64
CA TYR A 65 8.37 3.50 5.41
C TYR A 65 8.52 3.29 6.91
N HIS A 66 7.84 4.13 7.70
CA HIS A 66 7.89 4.10 9.15
C HIS A 66 6.93 3.07 9.75
N ARG A 67 5.63 3.21 9.45
CA ARG A 67 4.56 2.37 9.99
C ARG A 67 3.43 2.13 8.98
N ILE A 68 2.63 1.11 9.27
CA ILE A 68 1.40 0.79 8.56
C ILE A 68 0.24 0.95 9.53
N ASP A 69 -0.75 1.74 9.15
CA ASP A 69 -1.99 1.91 9.90
C ASP A 69 -3.12 1.17 9.17
N LYS A 70 -3.67 0.16 9.84
CA LYS A 70 -4.86 -0.58 9.36
C LYS A 70 -6.09 0.20 9.80
N ASP A 71 -6.92 0.61 8.87
CA ASP A 71 -8.12 1.38 9.17
C ASP A 71 -9.12 0.51 9.95
N SER A 72 -9.39 0.89 11.20
CA SER A 72 -10.33 0.19 12.09
C SER A 72 -11.79 0.46 11.75
N LYS A 73 -12.09 1.59 11.08
CA LYS A 73 -13.45 1.97 10.67
C LYS A 73 -13.77 1.46 9.27
N ASN A 74 -12.78 1.46 8.38
CA ASN A 74 -12.90 0.94 7.01
C ASN A 74 -11.80 -0.08 6.71
N TRP A 75 -12.02 -1.32 7.17
CA TRP A 75 -11.09 -2.44 7.03
C TRP A 75 -10.68 -2.79 5.59
N GLY A 76 -11.34 -2.21 4.58
CA GLY A 76 -10.95 -2.30 3.17
C GLY A 76 -9.84 -1.33 2.75
N ARG A 77 -9.24 -0.60 3.69
CA ARG A 77 -8.16 0.38 3.46
C ARG A 77 -6.95 0.08 4.34
N LEU A 78 -5.80 0.55 3.87
CA LEU A 78 -4.52 0.49 4.56
C LEU A 78 -3.76 1.79 4.30
N PHE A 79 -3.07 2.30 5.32
CA PHE A 79 -2.26 3.50 5.22
C PHE A 79 -0.80 3.17 5.47
N ILE A 80 0.09 3.76 4.67
CA ILE A 80 1.54 3.66 4.84
C ILE A 80 2.07 5.06 5.15
N HIS A 81 2.75 5.18 6.29
CA HIS A 81 3.34 6.42 6.75
C HIS A 81 4.85 6.40 6.51
N PHE A 82 5.34 7.40 5.79
CA PHE A 82 6.78 7.61 5.52
C PHE A 82 7.36 8.54 6.58
N ARG A 83 8.67 8.41 6.85
CA ARG A 83 9.36 9.42 7.66
C ARG A 83 9.48 10.69 6.83
N LYS A 84 9.30 11.83 7.48
CA LYS A 84 9.65 13.13 6.91
C LYS A 84 11.17 13.30 6.94
#